data_AF-A0A7J8PAV3-F1
#
_entry.id   AF-A0A7J8PAV3-F1
#
_cell.length_a   1.000
_cell.length_b   1.000
_cell.length_c   1.000
_cell.angle_alpha   90.00
_cell.angle_beta   90.00
_cell.angle_gamma   90.00
#
_symmetry.space_group_name_H-M   'P 1'
#
loop_
_entity.id
_entity.type
_entity.pdbx_description
1 polymer ?
#
loop_
_entity_poly.entity_id
_entity_poly.type
_entity_poly.pdbx_seq_one_letter_code
_entity_poly.pdbx_strand_id
1 'polypeptide(L)'
;DETFHEEYLSVNGREYPQKIVLRDGRSSEIKETLAGCISRAFPAIVTALRLPIPISTLEQGMGRLLDTMSFVEALPAFRMKQWQVIVLLLIDALSVCRIPALTPHMTNGRMLLHKVLDGAQISMEEYEVMKDLIIPLGRAPHFSAQSGA
;
A
#
# COMPACT_ATOMS: atom_id res chain seq x y z
N ASP A 1 12.29 12.01 -22.94
CA ASP A 1 11.64 11.70 -21.66
C ASP A 1 10.15 11.36 -21.75
N GLU A 2 9.61 10.98 -22.92
CA GLU A 2 8.19 10.58 -23.04
C GLU A 2 8.01 9.06 -23.20
N THR A 3 9.09 8.32 -23.49
CA THR A 3 9.05 6.90 -23.87
C THR A 3 8.92 5.92 -22.70
N PHE A 4 9.26 6.32 -21.46
CA PHE A 4 9.09 5.46 -20.28
C PHE A 4 7.65 5.42 -19.75
N HIS A 5 6.77 6.31 -20.22
CA HIS A 5 5.41 6.43 -19.72
C HIS A 5 4.44 5.43 -20.37
N GLU A 6 4.69 5.02 -21.62
CA GLU A 6 3.83 4.05 -22.32
C GLU A 6 4.00 2.62 -21.78
N GLU A 7 5.17 2.27 -21.25
CA GLU A 7 5.51 0.91 -20.80
C GLU A 7 4.71 0.43 -19.57
N TYR A 8 3.98 1.33 -18.89
CA TYR A 8 3.18 1.01 -17.69
C TYR A 8 1.67 1.13 -17.89
N LEU A 9 1.19 1.41 -19.11
CA LEU A 9 -0.24 1.56 -19.40
C LEU A 9 -1.00 0.24 -19.32
N SER A 10 -0.33 -0.90 -19.54
CA SER A 10 -0.92 -2.23 -19.35
C SER A 10 0.10 -3.21 -18.77
N VAL A 11 -0.24 -3.84 -17.64
CA VAL A 11 0.58 -4.91 -17.05
C VAL A 11 -0.31 -6.08 -16.63
N ASN A 12 0.04 -7.31 -17.04
CA ASN A 12 -0.72 -8.54 -16.80
C ASN A 12 -2.21 -8.42 -17.19
N GLY A 13 -2.51 -7.76 -18.31
CA GLY A 13 -3.89 -7.55 -18.79
C GLY A 13 -4.69 -6.51 -18.00
N ARG A 14 -4.07 -5.84 -17.01
CA ARG A 14 -4.67 -4.73 -16.27
C ARG A 14 -4.19 -3.41 -16.85
N GLU A 15 -5.12 -2.62 -17.36
CA GLU A 15 -4.85 -1.26 -17.81
C GLU A 15 -4.73 -0.33 -16.59
N TYR A 16 -3.67 0.47 -16.58
CA TYR A 16 -3.44 1.48 -15.55
C TYR A 16 -3.63 2.86 -16.17
N PRO A 17 -4.67 3.62 -15.77
CA PRO A 17 -4.91 4.94 -16.34
C PRO A 17 -3.74 5.88 -16.06
N GLN A 18 -3.41 6.71 -17.05
CA GLN A 18 -2.36 7.72 -16.96
C GLN A 18 -2.64 8.65 -15.77
N LYS A 19 -1.74 8.65 -14.78
CA LYS A 19 -1.89 9.49 -13.58
C LYS A 19 -1.56 10.94 -13.92
N ILE A 20 -2.55 11.81 -13.86
CA ILE A 20 -2.38 13.26 -13.98
C ILE A 20 -1.76 13.78 -12.68
N VAL A 21 -0.50 14.22 -12.75
CA VAL A 21 0.18 14.86 -11.60
C VAL A 21 -0.16 16.33 -11.62
N LEU A 22 -1.07 16.73 -10.74
CA LEU A 22 -1.38 18.13 -10.48
C LEU A 22 -0.16 18.81 -9.81
N ARG A 23 0.39 19.86 -10.45
CA ARG A 23 1.57 20.61 -9.99
C ARG A 23 1.25 21.67 -8.92
N ASP A 24 -0.02 21.80 -8.51
CA ASP A 24 -0.56 23.00 -7.88
C ASP A 24 -0.81 22.87 -6.37
N GLY A 25 0.16 22.42 -5.58
CA GLY A 25 0.15 22.55 -4.11
C GLY A 25 -0.85 21.65 -3.36
N ARG A 26 -2.10 21.49 -3.83
CA ARG A 26 -3.22 20.76 -3.21
C ARG A 26 -2.91 19.29 -2.89
N SER A 27 -1.98 18.69 -3.64
CA SER A 27 -1.51 17.32 -3.39
C SER A 27 -0.69 17.21 -2.10
N SER A 28 -0.13 18.30 -1.59
CA SER A 28 0.68 18.30 -0.36
C SER A 28 -0.18 18.24 0.91
N GLU A 29 -1.29 18.98 0.97
CA GLU A 29 -2.23 18.94 2.10
C GLU A 29 -2.96 17.60 2.17
N ILE A 30 -3.30 17.01 1.01
CA ILE A 30 -3.88 15.66 0.95
C ILE A 30 -2.87 14.62 1.47
N LYS A 31 -1.60 14.74 1.06
CA LYS A 31 -0.53 13.86 1.52
C LYS A 31 -0.29 14.00 3.03
N GLU A 32 -0.27 15.22 3.55
CA GLU A 32 -0.12 15.46 4.99
C GLU A 32 -1.30 14.91 5.78
N THR A 33 -2.52 15.13 5.29
CA THR A 33 -3.74 14.56 5.88
C THR A 33 -3.68 13.03 5.89
N LEU A 34 -3.23 12.43 4.78
CA LEU A 34 -3.05 10.99 4.67
C LEU A 34 -2.01 10.48 5.67
N ALA A 35 -0.86 11.15 5.77
CA ALA A 35 0.17 10.83 6.72
C ALA A 35 -0.38 10.86 8.16
N GLY A 36 -1.14 11.90 8.52
CA GLY A 36 -1.81 11.99 9.81
C GLY A 36 -2.80 10.85 10.08
N CYS A 37 -3.61 10.47 9.08
CA CYS A 37 -4.52 9.31 9.19
C CYS A 37 -3.77 8.00 9.40
N ILE A 38 -2.70 7.78 8.62
CA ILE A 38 -1.83 6.60 8.75
C ILE A 38 -1.17 6.57 10.12
N SER A 39 -0.54 7.66 10.57
CA SER A 39 0.14 7.73 11.87
C SER A 39 -0.78 7.39 13.04
N ARG A 40 -2.06 7.74 12.96
CA ARG A 40 -3.05 7.35 13.99
C ARG A 40 -3.36 5.85 13.96
N ALA A 41 -3.47 5.26 12.77
CA ALA A 41 -3.84 3.85 12.60
C ALA A 41 -2.64 2.90 12.77
N PHE A 42 -1.43 3.41 12.56
CA PHE A 42 -0.20 2.63 12.50
C PHE A 42 0.12 1.81 13.75
N PRO A 43 0.05 2.36 14.99
CA PRO A 43 0.43 1.62 16.19
C PRO A 43 -0.45 0.38 16.45
N ALA A 44 -1.74 0.46 16.11
CA ALA A 44 -2.68 -0.64 16.27
C ALA A 44 -2.29 -1.83 15.39
N ILE A 45 -1.86 -1.57 14.15
CA ILE A 45 -1.46 -2.63 13.22
C ILE A 45 -0.11 -3.24 13.58
N VAL A 46 0.89 -2.41 13.91
CA VAL A 46 2.20 -2.92 14.35
C VAL A 46 2.05 -3.84 15.56
N THR A 47 1.22 -3.45 16.52
CA THR A 47 0.92 -4.25 17.71
C THR A 47 0.17 -5.53 17.36
N ALA A 48 -0.87 -5.42 16.50
CA ALA A 48 -1.69 -6.55 16.11
C ALA A 48 -0.88 -7.63 15.36
N LEU A 49 0.03 -7.21 14.47
CA LEU A 49 0.87 -8.11 13.67
C LEU A 49 2.13 -8.57 14.41
N ARG A 50 2.47 -7.94 15.56
CA ARG A 50 3.69 -8.22 16.34
C ARG A 50 4.95 -8.21 15.47
N LEU A 51 5.07 -7.19 14.61
CA LEU A 51 6.18 -7.11 13.66
C LEU A 51 7.51 -6.93 14.43
N PRO A 52 8.54 -7.75 14.14
CA PRO A 52 9.85 -7.62 14.78
C PRO A 52 10.71 -6.50 14.16
N ILE A 53 10.13 -5.71 13.24
CA ILE A 53 10.81 -4.60 12.57
C ILE A 53 10.68 -3.35 13.45
N PRO A 54 11.77 -2.58 13.66
CA PRO A 54 11.69 -1.29 14.35
C PRO A 54 10.65 -0.38 13.71
N ILE A 55 9.82 0.27 14.54
CA ILE A 55 8.75 1.17 14.10
C ILE A 55 9.30 2.26 13.16
N SER A 56 10.45 2.84 13.50
CA SER A 56 11.12 3.86 12.69
C SER A 56 11.46 3.38 11.28
N THR A 57 11.89 2.13 11.12
CA THR A 57 12.16 1.53 9.80
C THR A 57 10.89 1.42 8.97
N LEU A 58 9.78 1.02 9.61
CA LEU A 58 8.48 0.92 8.94
C LEU A 58 7.95 2.30 8.55
N GLU A 59 8.05 3.29 9.44
CA GLU A 59 7.62 4.66 9.18
C GLU A 59 8.42 5.30 8.03
N GLN A 60 9.74 5.11 8.02
CA GLN A 60 10.59 5.55 6.90
C GLN A 60 10.22 4.86 5.59
N GLY A 61 9.97 3.54 5.63
CA GLY A 61 9.50 2.78 4.48
C GLY A 61 8.17 3.34 3.96
N MET A 62 7.23 3.58 4.87
CA MET A 62 5.90 4.13 4.57
C MET A 62 5.99 5.51 3.93
N GLY A 63 6.79 6.42 4.49
CA GLY A 63 7.00 7.76 3.92
C GLY A 63 7.51 7.68 2.48
N ARG A 64 8.54 6.86 2.24
CA ARG A 64 9.09 6.65 0.89
C ARG A 64 8.11 5.96 -0.06
N LEU A 65 7.18 5.14 0.45
CA LEU A 65 6.11 4.53 -0.35
C LEU A 65 5.08 5.59 -0.76
N LEU A 66 4.65 6.45 0.18
CA LEU A 66 3.73 7.55 -0.10
C LEU A 66 4.31 8.57 -1.08
N ASP A 67 5.63 8.77 -1.08
CA ASP A 67 6.33 9.60 -2.09
C ASP A 67 6.16 9.11 -3.53
N THR A 68 5.81 7.82 -3.72
CA THR A 68 5.55 7.24 -5.05
C THR A 68 4.09 7.37 -5.51
N MET A 69 3.21 7.89 -4.65
CA MET A 69 1.79 8.01 -4.92
C MET A 69 1.43 9.40 -5.47
N SER A 70 0.34 9.47 -6.23
CA SER A 70 -0.22 10.73 -6.74
C SER A 70 -1.55 10.98 -6.05
N PHE A 71 -1.69 12.18 -5.46
CA PHE A 71 -2.90 12.59 -4.75
C PHE A 71 -3.66 13.60 -5.60
N VAL A 72 -4.76 13.14 -6.19
CA VAL A 72 -5.58 13.91 -7.15
C VAL A 72 -6.92 14.30 -6.53
N GLU A 73 -7.47 13.46 -5.66
CA GLU A 73 -8.79 13.65 -5.05
C GLU A 73 -8.72 13.64 -3.52
N ALA A 74 -9.79 14.15 -2.90
CA ALA A 74 -9.94 14.13 -1.45
C ALA A 74 -9.89 12.70 -0.91
N LEU A 75 -9.35 12.55 0.30
CA LEU A 75 -9.32 11.24 0.96
C LEU A 75 -10.75 10.81 1.32
N PRO A 76 -11.09 9.53 1.11
CA PRO A 76 -12.38 9.00 1.54
C PRO A 76 -12.52 9.10 3.07
N ALA A 77 -13.76 9.29 3.53
CA ALA A 77 -14.10 9.42 4.95
C ALA A 77 -14.09 8.07 5.68
N PHE A 78 -12.94 7.40 5.68
CA PHE A 78 -12.76 6.10 6.31
C PHE A 78 -12.87 6.17 7.83
N ARG A 79 -13.53 5.16 8.39
CA ARG A 79 -13.52 4.87 9.83
C ARG A 79 -12.14 4.37 10.24
N MET A 80 -11.85 4.43 11.53
CA MET A 80 -10.55 4.00 12.07
C MET A 80 -10.17 2.56 11.71
N LYS A 81 -11.16 1.66 11.69
CA LYS A 81 -10.97 0.25 11.27
C LYS A 81 -10.63 0.10 9.78
N GLN A 82 -11.15 0.97 8.93
CA GLN A 82 -10.80 0.99 7.50
C GLN A 82 -9.39 1.57 7.31
N TRP A 83 -9.02 2.62 8.06
CA TRP A 83 -7.63 3.12 8.06
C TRP A 83 -6.61 2.07 8.49
N GLN A 84 -6.98 1.21 9.45
CA GLN A 84 -6.17 0.05 9.83
C GLN A 84 -5.94 -0.91 8.65
N VAL A 85 -6.95 -1.15 7.80
CA VAL A 85 -6.79 -1.95 6.58
C VAL A 85 -5.90 -1.24 5.56
N ILE A 86 -6.03 0.08 5.39
CA ILE A 86 -5.11 0.84 4.52
C ILE A 86 -3.66 0.71 4.99
N VAL A 87 -3.41 0.84 6.29
CA VAL A 87 -2.07 0.62 6.86
C VAL A 87 -1.57 -0.80 6.59
N LEU A 88 -2.44 -1.80 6.76
CA LEU A 88 -2.11 -3.20 6.49
C LEU A 88 -1.70 -3.40 5.02
N LEU A 89 -2.46 -2.84 4.07
CA LEU A 89 -2.13 -2.88 2.63
C LEU A 89 -0.77 -2.24 2.33
N LEU A 90 -0.45 -1.11 2.99
CA LEU A 90 0.84 -0.46 2.79
C LEU A 90 1.99 -1.26 3.39
N ILE A 91 1.79 -1.94 4.54
CA ILE A 91 2.77 -2.87 5.11
C ILE A 91 2.99 -4.06 4.16
N ASP A 92 1.93 -4.57 3.56
CA ASP A 92 2.03 -5.65 2.57
C ASP A 92 2.84 -5.20 1.35
N ALA A 93 2.56 -3.99 0.83
CA ALA A 93 3.36 -3.39 -0.23
C ALA A 93 4.84 -3.26 0.16
N LEU A 94 5.13 -2.81 1.38
CA LEU A 94 6.51 -2.74 1.89
C LEU A 94 7.16 -4.12 1.93
N SER A 95 6.43 -5.17 2.29
CA SER A 95 6.96 -6.54 2.33
C SER A 95 7.49 -7.00 0.97
N VAL A 96 6.84 -6.57 -0.11
CA VAL A 96 7.24 -6.89 -1.48
C VAL A 96 8.37 -5.98 -1.96
N CYS A 97 8.23 -4.66 -1.85
CA CYS A 97 9.09 -3.73 -2.59
C CYS A 97 10.30 -3.19 -1.80
N ARG A 98 10.32 -3.27 -0.46
CA ARG A 98 11.34 -2.57 0.36
C ARG A 98 11.85 -3.33 1.58
N ILE A 99 11.02 -4.12 2.26
CA ILE A 99 11.34 -4.79 3.52
C ILE A 99 10.93 -6.28 3.43
N PRO A 100 11.67 -7.13 2.68
CA PRO A 100 11.34 -8.55 2.52
C PRO A 100 11.25 -9.35 3.83
N ALA A 101 11.86 -8.85 4.91
CA ALA A 101 11.73 -9.43 6.25
C ALA A 101 10.28 -9.42 6.78
N LEU A 102 9.37 -8.63 6.20
CA LEU A 102 7.95 -8.62 6.54
C LEU A 102 7.16 -9.76 5.88
N THR A 103 7.64 -10.32 4.77
CA THR A 103 6.94 -11.36 4.00
C THR A 103 6.46 -12.55 4.84
N PRO A 104 7.28 -13.18 5.71
CA PRO A 104 6.81 -14.29 6.54
C PRO A 104 5.70 -13.88 7.53
N HIS A 105 5.60 -12.61 7.92
CA HIS A 105 4.54 -12.13 8.80
C HIS A 105 3.24 -11.88 8.05
N MET A 106 3.32 -11.49 6.78
CA MET A 106 2.14 -11.33 5.93
C MET A 106 1.56 -12.69 5.51
N THR A 107 2.41 -13.70 5.28
CA THR A 107 1.97 -15.05 4.88
C THR A 107 1.56 -15.95 6.05
N ASN A 108 2.28 -15.92 7.17
CA ASN A 108 1.97 -16.77 8.34
C ASN A 108 1.03 -16.09 9.34
N GLY A 109 0.92 -14.76 9.30
CA GLY A 109 0.06 -13.97 10.20
C GLY A 109 -1.43 -13.98 9.85
N ARG A 110 -1.91 -14.91 9.01
CA ARG A 110 -3.29 -14.93 8.47
C ARG A 110 -4.37 -14.75 9.53
N MET A 111 -4.23 -15.38 10.71
CA MET A 111 -5.22 -15.23 11.79
C MET A 111 -5.30 -13.78 12.32
N LEU A 112 -4.17 -13.10 12.47
CA LEU A 112 -4.11 -11.71 12.95
C LEU A 112 -4.60 -10.75 11.86
N LEU A 113 -4.29 -11.06 10.61
CA LEU A 113 -4.80 -10.36 9.44
C LEU A 113 -6.33 -10.44 9.36
N HIS A 114 -6.92 -11.64 9.46
CA HIS A 114 -8.37 -11.83 9.47
C HIS A 114 -9.04 -11.00 10.58
N LYS A 115 -8.50 -10.96 11.80
CA LYS A 115 -9.05 -10.13 12.89
C LYS A 115 -9.08 -8.64 12.56
N VAL A 116 -8.08 -8.14 11.85
CA VAL A 116 -8.03 -6.73 11.41
C VAL A 116 -9.12 -6.49 10.35
N LEU A 117 -9.26 -7.40 9.38
CA LEU A 117 -10.25 -7.30 8.31
C LEU A 117 -11.69 -7.42 8.83
N ASP A 118 -11.96 -8.37 9.72
CA ASP A 118 -13.26 -8.56 10.37
C ASP A 118 -13.70 -7.29 11.10
N GLY A 119 -12.75 -6.62 11.78
CA GLY A 119 -13.01 -5.35 12.46
C GLY A 119 -13.44 -4.22 11.53
N ALA A 120 -13.08 -4.30 10.25
CA ALA A 120 -13.48 -3.36 9.21
C ALA A 120 -14.66 -3.84 8.35
N GLN A 121 -15.16 -5.06 8.60
CA GLN A 121 -16.16 -5.76 7.78
C GLN A 121 -15.69 -5.93 6.32
N ILE A 122 -14.42 -6.31 6.16
CA ILE A 122 -13.79 -6.54 4.86
C ILE A 122 -13.49 -8.04 4.73
N SER A 123 -13.87 -8.64 3.61
CA SER A 123 -13.56 -10.04 3.32
C SER A 123 -12.10 -10.21 2.88
N MET A 124 -11.61 -11.45 2.92
CA MET A 124 -10.24 -11.74 2.45
C MET A 124 -10.12 -11.51 0.94
N GLU A 125 -11.17 -11.81 0.18
CA GLU A 125 -11.24 -11.59 -1.27
C GLU A 125 -11.19 -10.10 -1.60
N GLU A 126 -11.96 -9.27 -0.88
CA GLU A 126 -11.90 -7.81 -1.02
C GLU A 126 -10.50 -7.28 -0.68
N TYR A 127 -9.86 -7.82 0.36
CA TYR A 127 -8.50 -7.46 0.73
C TYR A 127 -7.48 -7.78 -0.36
N GLU A 128 -7.53 -8.96 -0.98
CA GLU A 128 -6.64 -9.31 -2.10
C GLU A 128 -6.88 -8.40 -3.33
N VAL A 129 -8.14 -8.08 -3.65
CA VAL A 129 -8.45 -7.12 -4.72
C VAL A 129 -7.85 -5.74 -4.44
N MET A 130 -7.92 -5.28 -3.18
CA MET A 130 -7.32 -4.01 -2.75
C MET A 130 -5.79 -4.04 -2.81
N LYS A 131 -5.15 -5.17 -2.51
CA LYS A 131 -3.69 -5.31 -2.60
C LYS A 131 -3.20 -5.06 -4.01
N ASP A 132 -3.87 -5.56 -5.02
CA ASP A 132 -3.46 -5.36 -6.41
C ASP A 132 -3.46 -3.88 -6.83
N LEU A 133 -4.20 -3.01 -6.14
CA LEU A 133 -4.22 -1.57 -6.40
C LEU A 133 -3.04 -0.84 -5.75
N ILE A 134 -2.56 -1.34 -4.62
CA ILE A 134 -1.52 -0.72 -3.79
C ILE A 134 -0.13 -1.28 -4.10
N ILE A 135 -0.03 -2.59 -4.32
CA ILE A 135 1.21 -3.30 -4.65
C ILE A 135 1.29 -3.36 -6.17
N PRO A 136 2.11 -2.54 -6.83
CA PRO A 136 2.22 -2.59 -8.26
C PRO A 136 3.21 -3.70 -8.61
N LEU A 137 2.83 -4.97 -8.39
CA LEU A 137 3.66 -6.14 -8.72
C LEU A 137 4.11 -6.13 -10.18
N GLY A 138 3.36 -5.43 -11.05
CA GLY A 138 3.69 -5.20 -12.45
C GLY A 138 4.56 -3.97 -12.78
N ARG A 139 4.81 -3.03 -11.85
CA ARG A 139 5.62 -1.81 -12.13
C ARG A 139 7.09 -1.95 -11.80
N ALA A 140 7.52 -3.12 -11.33
CA ALA A 140 8.90 -3.41 -10.96
C ALA A 140 9.48 -4.43 -11.95
N PRO A 141 10.44 -4.05 -12.81
CA PRO A 141 10.93 -4.90 -13.90
C PRO A 141 11.57 -6.23 -13.44
N HIS A 142 11.89 -6.37 -12.14
CA HIS A 142 12.42 -7.60 -11.55
C HIS A 142 11.33 -8.60 -11.12
N PHE A 143 10.07 -8.18 -10.97
CA PHE A 143 8.95 -9.07 -10.64
C PHE A 143 8.11 -9.48 -11.86
N SER A 144 8.16 -8.71 -12.94
CA SER A 144 7.56 -9.08 -14.23
C SER A 144 8.28 -10.26 -14.91
N ALA A 145 9.53 -10.54 -14.57
CA ALA A 145 10.33 -11.63 -15.16
C ALA A 145 10.06 -13.03 -14.55
N GLN A 146 9.28 -13.15 -13.46
CA GLN A 146 9.05 -14.44 -12.79
C GLN A 146 7.65 -15.04 -12.98
N SER A 147 6.72 -14.31 -13.59
CA SER A 147 5.40 -14.85 -13.92
C SER A 147 5.39 -15.36 -15.37
N GLY A 148 6.21 -16.36 -15.65
CA GLY A 148 6.33 -16.98 -16.96
C GLY A 148 6.83 -18.41 -16.85
N ALA A 149 5.98 -19.30 -16.31
CA ALA A 149 6.04 -20.74 -16.48
C ALA A 149 4.64 -21.33 -16.29
#